data_AF-A0A9E7R396-F1
#
_entry.id   AF-A0A9E7R396-F1
#
_cell.length_a   1.000
_cell.length_b   1.000
_cell.length_c   1.000
_cell.angle_alpha   90.00
_cell.angle_beta   90.00
_cell.angle_gamma   90.00
#
_symmetry.space_group_name_H-M   'P 1'
#
loop_
_entity.id
_entity.type
_entity.pdbx_description
1 polymer ?
#
loop_
_entity_poly.entity_id
_entity_poly.type
_entity_poly.pdbx_seq_one_letter_code
_entity_poly.pdbx_strand_id
1 'polypeptide(L)'
;MESHRKGELTEAVVVAELKRRGIPVSRPFGDNERYDVVAETPGGALLKLQVKTGRFERGTVVFDGVSTHTNSQGNVYKPYEDDVDYFLVYSDDLETLYIVPESRVGSSMALRVEAPKQTDPKINDASAYLFDENWPPDTDERVQPVPGNGAVQAVTEAFDALGASVYRTESDDVYIVETGEGRLIRVRLGRVSEQGGRLRAGDLQSGLRTTDYYALYDPSREQTYLVAADEFGASLSLRTDEPEQIQHDTRFAEDYRLEAVWPPDGVPNASPRPAVGAAVARFESLGVPVGVVHDGSVPYDLLAAAEDGFRRVAVVPGWCSRGCLRLKPESKAGVDAYVVYHRDSDTCYAVDADRFARSISLRVEPPAKPDPRINEASEFELERNWPV
;
A
#
# COMPACT_ATOMS: atom_id res chain seq x y z
N MET A 1 -45.70 9.02 0.92
CA MET A 1 -45.14 10.22 0.25
C MET A 1 -44.49 9.73 -1.02
N GLU A 2 -44.89 10.21 -2.20
CA GLU A 2 -44.31 9.72 -3.46
C GLU A 2 -42.78 9.89 -3.45
N SER A 3 -42.05 8.89 -3.93
CA SER A 3 -40.57 8.82 -3.86
C SER A 3 -39.88 10.09 -4.35
N HIS A 4 -40.45 10.74 -5.37
CA HIS A 4 -39.97 12.00 -5.94
C HIS A 4 -39.98 13.14 -4.91
N ARG A 5 -41.08 13.31 -4.17
CA ARG A 5 -41.23 14.36 -3.15
C ARG A 5 -40.26 14.17 -1.98
N LYS A 6 -39.87 12.93 -1.69
CA LYS A 6 -38.86 12.63 -0.66
C LYS A 6 -37.45 13.01 -1.13
N GLY A 7 -37.14 12.77 -2.41
CA GLY A 7 -35.90 13.22 -3.05
C GLY A 7 -35.76 14.74 -3.02
N GLU A 8 -36.77 15.46 -3.52
CA GLU A 8 -36.82 16.93 -3.54
C GLU A 8 -36.63 17.54 -2.13
N LEU A 9 -37.28 16.95 -1.11
CA LEU A 9 -37.10 17.36 0.27
C LEU A 9 -35.66 17.14 0.75
N THR A 10 -35.07 15.99 0.44
CA THR A 10 -33.70 15.65 0.81
C THR A 10 -32.70 16.64 0.19
N GLU A 11 -32.86 16.95 -1.10
CA GLU A 11 -32.04 17.97 -1.77
C GLU A 11 -32.14 19.34 -1.10
N ALA A 12 -33.35 19.78 -0.76
CA ALA A 12 -33.55 21.07 -0.09
C ALA A 12 -32.88 21.11 1.29
N VAL A 13 -32.96 20.01 2.06
CA VAL A 13 -32.30 19.88 3.36
C VAL A 13 -30.78 19.92 3.18
N VAL A 14 -30.23 19.15 2.25
CA VAL A 14 -28.78 19.12 1.99
C VAL A 14 -28.26 20.50 1.58
N VAL A 15 -28.96 21.19 0.67
CA VAL A 15 -28.58 22.57 0.30
C VAL A 15 -28.59 23.50 1.51
N ALA A 16 -29.58 23.38 2.39
CA ALA A 16 -29.64 24.19 3.62
C ALA A 16 -28.48 23.85 4.56
N GLU A 17 -28.14 22.57 4.74
CA GLU A 17 -27.00 22.11 5.55
C GLU A 17 -25.66 22.63 5.02
N LEU A 18 -25.45 22.62 3.70
CA LEU A 18 -24.26 23.18 3.07
C LEU A 18 -24.19 24.70 3.27
N LYS A 19 -25.32 25.41 3.10
CA LYS A 19 -25.37 26.86 3.36
C LYS A 19 -25.14 27.23 4.82
N ARG A 20 -25.63 26.44 5.78
CA ARG A 20 -25.37 26.62 7.21
C ARG A 20 -23.87 26.55 7.53
N ARG A 21 -23.13 25.73 6.78
CA ARG A 21 -21.66 25.58 6.88
C ARG A 21 -20.88 26.62 6.09
N GLY A 22 -21.54 27.57 5.46
CA GLY A 22 -20.90 28.60 4.64
C GLY A 22 -20.37 28.11 3.29
N ILE A 23 -20.79 26.93 2.83
CA ILE A 23 -20.31 26.33 1.59
C ILE A 23 -21.05 26.96 0.39
N PRO A 24 -20.33 27.55 -0.57
CA PRO A 24 -20.94 28.01 -1.82
C PRO A 24 -21.52 26.82 -2.58
N VAL A 25 -22.76 26.97 -3.07
CA VAL A 25 -23.44 25.92 -3.82
C VAL A 25 -24.21 26.53 -4.99
N SER A 26 -24.18 25.84 -6.12
CA SER A 26 -24.90 26.12 -7.36
C SER A 26 -25.78 24.94 -7.72
N ARG A 27 -26.94 25.19 -8.34
CA ARG A 27 -27.86 24.14 -8.82
C ARG A 27 -27.94 24.19 -10.35
N PRO A 28 -27.98 23.04 -11.04
CA PRO A 28 -28.24 23.02 -12.47
C PRO A 28 -29.65 23.55 -12.77
N PHE A 29 -29.84 24.07 -13.97
CA PHE A 29 -31.15 24.52 -14.45
C PHE A 29 -31.82 23.39 -15.22
N GLY A 30 -32.77 22.70 -14.59
CA GLY A 30 -33.51 21.55 -15.13
C GLY A 30 -33.13 20.21 -14.48
N ASP A 31 -33.90 19.17 -14.77
CA ASP A 31 -33.85 17.88 -14.05
C ASP A 31 -33.11 16.77 -14.82
N ASN A 32 -32.30 17.15 -15.82
CA ASN A 32 -31.70 16.20 -16.75
C ASN A 32 -30.20 15.95 -16.49
N GLU A 33 -29.63 16.61 -15.48
CA GLU A 33 -28.24 16.42 -15.09
C GLU A 33 -28.09 15.27 -14.10
N ARG A 34 -26.92 14.62 -14.13
CA ARG A 34 -26.61 13.47 -13.27
C ARG A 34 -26.12 13.87 -11.87
N TYR A 35 -26.13 15.16 -11.54
CA TYR A 35 -25.79 15.72 -10.24
C TYR A 35 -26.88 16.71 -9.80
N ASP A 36 -27.09 16.86 -8.50
CA ASP A 36 -28.14 17.75 -7.98
C ASP A 36 -27.60 19.13 -7.60
N VAL A 37 -26.33 19.19 -7.15
CA VAL A 37 -25.67 20.42 -6.75
C VAL A 37 -24.19 20.42 -7.14
N VAL A 38 -23.63 21.61 -7.33
CA VAL A 38 -22.18 21.83 -7.37
C VAL A 38 -21.78 22.63 -6.15
N ALA A 39 -20.80 22.16 -5.40
CA ALA A 39 -20.25 22.87 -4.24
C ALA A 39 -18.83 23.33 -4.50
N GLU A 40 -18.48 24.51 -4.01
CA GLU A 40 -17.12 25.04 -4.09
C GLU A 40 -16.38 24.74 -2.78
N THR A 41 -15.21 24.10 -2.88
CA THR A 41 -14.37 23.86 -1.71
C THR A 41 -13.61 25.13 -1.31
N PRO A 42 -13.07 25.21 -0.08
CA PRO A 42 -12.23 26.34 0.33
C PRO A 42 -11.03 26.62 -0.59
N GLY A 43 -10.55 25.60 -1.32
CA GLY A 43 -9.49 25.72 -2.32
C GLY A 43 -9.96 26.22 -3.71
N GLY A 44 -11.26 26.45 -3.90
CA GLY A 44 -11.85 26.93 -5.16
C GLY A 44 -12.21 25.82 -6.16
N ALA A 45 -12.05 24.55 -5.80
CA ALA A 45 -12.45 23.45 -6.67
C ALA A 45 -13.97 23.26 -6.65
N LEU A 46 -14.53 22.90 -7.80
CA LEU A 46 -15.97 22.67 -7.98
C LEU A 46 -16.26 21.18 -8.00
N LEU A 47 -17.04 20.72 -7.03
CA LEU A 47 -17.45 19.32 -6.91
C LEU A 47 -18.89 19.13 -7.38
N LYS A 48 -19.11 18.23 -8.33
CA LYS A 48 -20.42 17.71 -8.74
C LYS A 48 -20.90 16.70 -7.70
N LEU A 49 -22.01 17.01 -7.03
CA LEU A 49 -22.52 16.20 -5.93
C LEU A 49 -23.92 15.67 -6.26
N GLN A 50 -24.10 14.35 -6.13
CA GLN A 50 -25.42 13.73 -6.19
C GLN A 50 -25.98 13.56 -4.79
N VAL A 51 -27.18 14.06 -4.53
CA VAL A 51 -27.89 13.87 -3.27
C VAL A 51 -28.66 12.55 -3.30
N LYS A 52 -28.58 11.81 -2.19
CA LYS A 52 -29.31 10.56 -1.96
C LYS A 52 -29.97 10.57 -0.60
N THR A 53 -31.20 10.05 -0.54
CA THR A 53 -31.87 9.76 0.71
C THR A 53 -31.35 8.43 1.28
N GLY A 54 -30.66 8.49 2.42
CA GLY A 54 -30.25 7.32 3.19
C GLY A 54 -31.38 6.78 4.06
N ARG A 55 -31.69 5.48 3.94
CA ARG A 55 -32.70 4.80 4.76
C ARG A 55 -32.02 4.11 5.94
N PHE A 56 -32.37 4.47 7.17
CA PHE A 56 -31.81 3.81 8.34
C PHE A 56 -32.58 2.52 8.65
N GLU A 57 -31.95 1.37 8.42
CA GLU A 57 -32.53 0.06 8.64
C GLU A 57 -31.48 -0.88 9.25
N ARG A 58 -31.85 -1.59 10.32
CA ARG A 58 -31.01 -2.63 10.98
C ARG A 58 -29.59 -2.14 11.32
N GLY A 59 -29.48 -0.94 11.88
CA GLY A 59 -28.19 -0.34 12.29
C GLY A 59 -27.33 0.15 11.12
N THR A 60 -27.88 0.27 9.91
CA THR A 60 -27.20 0.76 8.71
C THR A 60 -28.00 1.83 7.99
N VAL A 61 -27.32 2.84 7.45
CA VAL A 61 -27.88 3.75 6.45
C VAL A 61 -27.64 3.17 5.07
N VAL A 62 -28.70 2.86 4.33
CA VAL A 62 -28.63 2.24 3.00
C VAL A 62 -29.07 3.24 1.93
N PHE A 63 -28.33 3.31 0.84
CA PHE A 63 -28.67 4.12 -0.33
C PHE A 63 -28.30 3.42 -1.64
N ASP A 64 -28.97 3.83 -2.70
CA ASP A 64 -28.81 3.25 -4.05
C ASP A 64 -27.85 4.11 -4.88
N GLY A 65 -26.85 3.46 -5.48
CA GLY A 65 -25.77 4.06 -6.26
C GLY A 65 -26.04 4.14 -7.75
N VAL A 66 -27.29 3.92 -8.17
CA VAL A 66 -27.70 3.97 -9.59
C VAL A 66 -28.61 5.16 -9.84
N SER A 67 -28.48 5.77 -11.03
CA SER A 67 -29.51 6.65 -11.56
C SER A 67 -30.60 5.77 -12.18
N THR A 68 -31.87 6.07 -11.89
CA THR A 68 -33.00 5.42 -12.58
C THR A 68 -33.58 6.47 -13.51
N HIS A 69 -33.28 6.37 -14.80
CA HIS A 69 -33.99 7.17 -15.79
C HIS A 69 -35.14 6.33 -16.37
N THR A 70 -36.36 6.80 -16.14
CA THR A 70 -37.56 6.28 -16.80
C THR A 70 -37.63 6.93 -18.18
N ASN A 71 -37.32 6.19 -19.23
CA ASN A 71 -37.65 6.63 -20.60
C ASN A 71 -39.02 6.05 -21.00
N SER A 72 -39.58 6.52 -22.12
CA SER A 72 -40.88 6.08 -22.63
C SER A 72 -40.95 4.59 -23.02
N GLN A 73 -39.89 3.80 -22.81
CA GLN A 73 -39.81 2.37 -23.09
C GLN A 73 -39.39 1.50 -21.87
N GLY A 74 -39.17 2.09 -20.69
CA GLY A 74 -38.88 1.36 -19.44
C GLY A 74 -37.84 2.01 -18.55
N ASN A 75 -37.52 1.35 -17.42
CA ASN A 75 -36.48 1.76 -16.50
C ASN A 75 -35.12 1.33 -17.04
N VAL A 76 -34.22 2.28 -17.32
CA VAL A 76 -32.83 1.98 -17.66
C VAL A 76 -31.96 2.26 -16.44
N TYR A 77 -31.31 1.22 -15.92
CA TYR A 77 -30.29 1.34 -14.88
C TYR A 77 -28.95 1.64 -15.55
N LYS A 78 -28.36 2.79 -15.26
CA LYS A 78 -26.98 3.08 -15.63
C LYS A 78 -26.15 3.32 -14.36
N PRO A 79 -25.03 2.60 -14.18
CA PRO A 79 -24.03 3.00 -13.18
C PRO A 79 -23.50 4.39 -13.55
N TYR A 80 -23.06 5.15 -12.55
CA TYR A 80 -22.34 6.39 -12.79
C TYR A 80 -20.92 6.02 -13.25
N GLU A 81 -20.46 6.65 -14.33
CA GLU A 81 -19.13 6.46 -14.92
C GLU A 81 -18.48 7.86 -15.01
N ASP A 82 -17.89 8.36 -13.91
CA ASP A 82 -17.29 9.70 -13.77
C ASP A 82 -18.30 10.88 -13.86
N ASP A 83 -19.58 10.60 -13.60
CA ASP A 83 -20.65 11.58 -13.78
C ASP A 83 -20.77 12.53 -12.59
N VAL A 84 -20.42 12.07 -11.39
CA VAL A 84 -20.42 12.84 -10.14
C VAL A 84 -19.17 12.53 -9.33
N ASP A 85 -18.72 13.48 -8.52
CA ASP A 85 -17.50 13.30 -7.73
C ASP A 85 -17.83 12.60 -6.40
N TYR A 86 -18.93 13.01 -5.73
CA TYR A 86 -19.39 12.40 -4.49
C TYR A 86 -20.91 12.28 -4.42
N PHE A 87 -21.36 11.32 -3.62
CA PHE A 87 -22.72 11.22 -3.11
C PHE A 87 -22.84 11.91 -1.75
N LEU A 88 -23.79 12.84 -1.64
CA LEU A 88 -24.26 13.36 -0.37
C LEU A 88 -25.44 12.53 0.11
N VAL A 89 -25.23 11.72 1.15
CA VAL A 89 -26.26 10.83 1.67
C VAL A 89 -26.81 11.44 2.95
N TYR A 90 -28.09 11.82 2.95
CA TYR A 90 -28.75 12.34 4.13
C TYR A 90 -29.74 11.31 4.70
N SER A 91 -29.59 10.99 5.98
CA SER A 91 -30.52 10.11 6.71
C SER A 91 -31.39 10.95 7.63
N ASP A 92 -32.68 11.04 7.31
CA ASP A 92 -33.67 11.77 8.12
C ASP A 92 -33.84 11.15 9.51
N ASP A 93 -33.78 9.82 9.60
CA ASP A 93 -33.90 9.08 10.85
C ASP A 93 -32.78 9.41 11.87
N LEU A 94 -31.60 9.78 11.36
CA LEU A 94 -30.42 10.10 12.17
C LEU A 94 -30.07 11.60 12.14
N GLU A 95 -30.80 12.40 11.36
CA GLU A 95 -30.45 13.80 11.04
C GLU A 95 -28.97 14.00 10.66
N THR A 96 -28.39 13.01 9.96
CA THR A 96 -26.95 12.96 9.69
C THR A 96 -26.68 13.02 8.19
N LEU A 97 -25.71 13.86 7.82
CA LEU A 97 -25.20 14.00 6.45
C LEU A 97 -23.87 13.25 6.32
N TYR A 98 -23.75 12.46 5.26
CA TYR A 98 -22.54 11.75 4.88
C TYR A 98 -22.07 12.21 3.50
N ILE A 99 -20.76 12.11 3.26
CA ILE A 99 -20.14 12.30 1.94
C ILE A 99 -19.39 11.03 1.55
N VAL A 100 -19.69 10.50 0.37
CA VAL A 100 -19.16 9.21 -0.10
C VAL A 100 -18.64 9.38 -1.53
N PRO A 101 -17.37 9.06 -1.83
CA PRO A 101 -16.84 9.17 -3.18
C PRO A 101 -17.52 8.17 -4.12
N GLU A 102 -17.78 8.61 -5.37
CA GLU A 102 -18.45 7.78 -6.37
C GLU A 102 -17.75 6.41 -6.55
N SER A 103 -16.42 6.42 -6.58
CA SER A 103 -15.57 5.23 -6.73
C SER A 103 -15.79 4.12 -5.69
N ARG A 104 -16.38 4.44 -4.53
CA ARG A 104 -16.70 3.47 -3.46
C ARG A 104 -18.11 2.90 -3.58
N VAL A 105 -18.94 3.50 -4.40
CA VAL A 105 -20.37 3.19 -4.51
C VAL A 105 -20.60 2.24 -5.68
N GLY A 106 -21.00 1.01 -5.39
CA GLY A 106 -21.50 0.07 -6.39
C GLY A 106 -22.96 0.37 -6.75
N SER A 107 -23.76 -0.67 -7.03
CA SER A 107 -25.20 -0.49 -7.28
C SER A 107 -25.97 0.05 -6.06
N SER A 108 -25.47 -0.23 -4.87
CA SER A 108 -25.95 0.27 -3.58
C SER A 108 -24.84 0.17 -2.54
N MET A 109 -24.98 0.90 -1.44
CA MET A 109 -24.03 0.88 -0.34
C MET A 109 -24.77 0.99 0.99
N ALA A 110 -24.22 0.34 2.02
CA ALA A 110 -24.73 0.38 3.39
C ALA A 110 -23.62 0.87 4.33
N LEU A 111 -23.90 1.96 5.05
CA LEU A 111 -23.05 2.57 6.07
C LEU A 111 -23.50 2.10 7.46
N ARG A 112 -22.65 1.40 8.19
CA ARG A 112 -22.94 0.79 9.49
C ARG A 112 -22.74 1.80 10.61
N VAL A 113 -23.81 2.08 11.35
CA VAL A 113 -23.80 3.02 12.48
C VAL A 113 -23.59 2.29 13.81
N GLU A 114 -24.18 1.09 13.94
CA GLU A 114 -24.07 0.29 15.16
C GLU A 114 -22.91 -0.70 15.09
N ALA A 115 -22.17 -0.89 16.19
CA ALA A 115 -21.06 -1.82 16.24
C ALA A 115 -21.50 -3.26 15.84
N PRO A 116 -20.80 -3.92 14.90
CA PRO A 116 -21.19 -5.24 14.45
C PRO A 116 -20.89 -6.30 15.51
N LYS A 117 -21.70 -7.37 15.57
CA LYS A 117 -21.46 -8.51 16.46
C LYS A 117 -20.19 -9.31 16.10
N GLN A 118 -19.69 -9.15 14.88
CA GLN A 118 -18.46 -9.74 14.37
C GLN A 118 -17.84 -8.73 13.38
N THR A 119 -16.56 -8.42 13.57
CA THR A 119 -15.85 -7.46 12.72
C THR A 119 -15.58 -8.09 11.35
N ASP A 120 -16.14 -7.51 10.28
CA ASP A 120 -15.89 -7.89 8.90
C ASP A 120 -15.31 -6.67 8.16
N PRO A 121 -14.14 -6.78 7.50
CA PRO A 121 -13.49 -5.68 6.78
C PRO A 121 -14.30 -5.14 5.59
N LYS A 122 -15.40 -5.79 5.19
CA LYS A 122 -16.34 -5.30 4.16
C LYS A 122 -17.42 -4.36 4.71
N ILE A 123 -17.45 -4.12 6.02
CA ILE A 123 -18.40 -3.21 6.64
C ILE A 123 -17.92 -1.78 6.42
N ASN A 124 -18.72 -0.97 5.73
CA ASN A 124 -18.47 0.46 5.65
C ASN A 124 -18.92 1.08 6.97
N ASP A 125 -18.00 1.46 7.86
CA ASP A 125 -18.34 2.19 9.08
C ASP A 125 -18.88 3.58 8.71
N ALA A 126 -20.04 3.96 9.23
CA ALA A 126 -20.68 5.23 8.93
C ALA A 126 -19.86 6.43 9.42
N SER A 127 -19.09 6.27 10.51
CA SER A 127 -18.23 7.33 11.04
C SER A 127 -17.19 7.79 10.02
N ALA A 128 -16.65 6.87 9.21
CA ALA A 128 -15.66 7.17 8.18
C ALA A 128 -16.19 8.06 7.03
N TYR A 129 -17.50 8.29 6.95
CA TYR A 129 -18.13 9.07 5.88
C TYR A 129 -18.89 10.30 6.40
N LEU A 130 -18.78 10.64 7.68
CA LEU A 130 -19.46 11.82 8.24
C LEU A 130 -19.04 13.08 7.50
N PHE A 131 -20.01 13.88 7.06
CA PHE A 131 -19.74 15.06 6.22
C PHE A 131 -18.77 16.02 6.88
N ASP A 132 -18.98 16.34 8.15
CA ASP A 132 -18.18 17.33 8.88
C ASP A 132 -16.73 16.87 9.11
N GLU A 133 -16.47 15.57 9.08
CA GLU A 133 -15.14 14.99 9.22
C GLU A 133 -14.41 14.87 7.87
N ASN A 134 -15.15 14.92 6.77
CA ASN A 134 -14.65 14.65 5.42
C ASN A 134 -14.83 15.84 4.46
N TRP A 135 -15.27 17.00 4.95
CA TRP A 135 -15.41 18.23 4.16
C TRP A 135 -14.33 19.27 4.50
N PRO A 136 -13.66 19.88 3.51
CA PRO A 136 -13.77 19.60 2.07
C PRO A 136 -13.14 18.25 1.71
N PRO A 137 -13.70 17.54 0.72
CA PRO A 137 -13.03 16.38 0.14
C PRO A 137 -11.77 16.82 -0.59
N ASP A 138 -10.80 15.93 -0.69
CA ASP A 138 -9.60 16.17 -1.49
C ASP A 138 -10.01 16.16 -2.98
N THR A 139 -10.14 17.34 -3.60
CA THR A 139 -10.80 17.50 -4.91
C THR A 139 -9.99 17.02 -6.11
N ASP A 140 -8.92 16.26 -5.89
CA ASP A 140 -8.10 15.60 -6.90
C ASP A 140 -8.44 14.11 -7.07
N GLU A 141 -9.70 13.75 -6.84
CA GLU A 141 -10.19 12.36 -6.82
C GLU A 141 -10.52 11.76 -8.21
N ARG A 142 -9.65 11.98 -9.21
CA ARG A 142 -9.28 10.86 -10.12
C ARG A 142 -8.06 10.09 -9.63
N VAL A 143 -7.56 10.48 -8.46
CA VAL A 143 -6.45 9.86 -7.77
C VAL A 143 -6.99 9.38 -6.43
N GLN A 144 -6.80 8.09 -6.19
CA GLN A 144 -6.79 7.46 -4.87
C GLN A 144 -6.05 8.35 -3.86
N PRO A 145 -6.35 8.30 -2.54
CA PRO A 145 -6.03 9.38 -1.61
C PRO A 145 -4.62 9.96 -1.78
N VAL A 146 -4.55 11.19 -2.29
CA VAL A 146 -3.34 12.02 -2.20
C VAL A 146 -3.09 12.25 -0.72
N PRO A 147 -1.83 12.22 -0.25
CA PRO A 147 -1.55 12.25 1.16
C PRO A 147 -1.88 13.66 1.69
N GLY A 148 -3.02 13.81 2.37
CA GLY A 148 -3.37 15.05 3.08
C GLY A 148 -2.15 15.64 3.79
N ASN A 149 -1.98 16.96 3.68
CA ASN A 149 -0.78 17.78 4.00
C ASN A 149 0.27 17.17 4.95
N GLY A 150 -0.13 16.49 6.03
CA GLY A 150 0.78 15.79 6.94
C GLY A 150 1.60 14.65 6.32
N ALA A 151 1.13 13.94 5.28
CA ALA A 151 1.89 12.84 4.70
C ALA A 151 2.85 13.29 3.59
N VAL A 152 2.50 14.31 2.79
CA VAL A 152 3.47 15.02 1.93
C VAL A 152 4.54 15.66 2.80
N GLN A 153 4.13 16.33 3.88
CA GLN A 153 5.04 16.94 4.84
C GLN A 153 5.93 15.87 5.49
N ALA A 154 5.38 14.77 6.02
CA ALA A 154 6.15 13.71 6.66
C ALA A 154 7.14 13.05 5.69
N VAL A 155 6.76 12.80 4.45
CA VAL A 155 7.69 12.25 3.45
C VAL A 155 8.78 13.26 3.11
N THR A 156 8.43 14.54 2.95
CA THR A 156 9.41 15.60 2.67
C THR A 156 10.38 15.79 3.84
N GLU A 157 9.89 15.81 5.07
CA GLU A 157 10.69 15.88 6.30
C GLU A 157 11.57 14.63 6.46
N ALA A 158 11.07 13.45 6.08
CA ALA A 158 11.88 12.23 6.11
C ALA A 158 13.02 12.26 5.08
N PHE A 159 12.81 12.81 3.89
CA PHE A 159 13.89 13.04 2.91
C PHE A 159 14.87 14.13 3.38
N ASP A 160 14.37 15.23 3.94
CA ASP A 160 15.19 16.33 4.47
C ASP A 160 16.09 15.86 5.63
N ALA A 161 15.54 15.03 6.53
CA ALA A 161 16.30 14.40 7.61
C ALA A 161 17.45 13.51 7.11
N LEU A 162 17.35 13.03 5.86
CA LEU A 162 18.38 12.23 5.17
C LEU A 162 19.27 13.10 4.26
N GLY A 163 19.16 14.42 4.33
CA GLY A 163 19.93 15.37 3.53
C GLY A 163 19.56 15.42 2.06
N ALA A 164 18.37 14.96 1.68
CA ALA A 164 17.87 14.98 0.32
C ALA A 164 17.02 16.23 0.05
N SER A 165 17.18 16.82 -1.13
CA SER A 165 16.35 17.95 -1.56
C SER A 165 15.14 17.47 -2.36
N VAL A 166 13.94 17.93 -2.00
CA VAL A 166 12.68 17.52 -2.65
C VAL A 166 12.10 18.69 -3.44
N TYR A 167 11.82 18.46 -4.72
CA TYR A 167 11.24 19.42 -5.64
C TYR A 167 9.90 18.93 -6.15
N ARG A 168 8.88 19.78 -6.07
CA ARG A 168 7.54 19.49 -6.59
C ARG A 168 7.53 19.63 -8.12
N THR A 169 6.82 18.73 -8.81
CA THR A 169 6.59 18.82 -10.27
C THR A 169 5.24 19.46 -10.58
N GLU A 170 4.92 19.63 -11.87
CA GLU A 170 3.56 20.04 -12.31
C GLU A 170 2.51 18.95 -12.04
N SER A 171 2.93 17.70 -11.80
CA SER A 171 2.07 16.61 -11.32
C SER A 171 2.07 16.61 -9.80
N ASP A 172 0.89 16.69 -9.17
CA ASP A 172 0.78 16.84 -7.71
C ASP A 172 1.21 15.61 -6.90
N ASP A 173 1.42 14.49 -7.57
CA ASP A 173 1.78 13.20 -6.97
C ASP A 173 3.23 12.76 -7.25
N VAL A 174 3.95 13.43 -8.15
CA VAL A 174 5.34 13.10 -8.51
C VAL A 174 6.28 14.23 -8.09
N TYR A 175 7.37 13.85 -7.42
CA TYR A 175 8.40 14.74 -6.91
C TYR A 175 9.75 14.35 -7.51
N ILE A 176 10.61 15.34 -7.72
CA ILE A 176 12.02 15.09 -8.00
C ILE A 176 12.76 15.14 -6.66
N VAL A 177 13.49 14.08 -6.34
CA VAL A 177 14.35 14.05 -5.16
C VAL A 177 15.80 14.01 -5.60
N GLU A 178 16.60 14.95 -5.12
CA GLU A 178 18.04 14.99 -5.32
C GLU A 178 18.73 14.26 -4.16
N THR A 179 19.49 13.22 -4.48
CA THR A 179 20.35 12.54 -3.50
C THR A 179 21.49 13.46 -3.07
N GLY A 180 22.11 13.19 -1.92
CA GLY A 180 23.31 13.94 -1.49
C GLY A 180 24.49 13.92 -2.47
N GLU A 181 24.47 13.02 -3.45
CA GLU A 181 25.45 12.93 -4.55
C GLU A 181 25.04 13.69 -5.83
N GLY A 182 23.91 14.40 -5.81
CA GLY A 182 23.41 15.19 -6.94
C GLY A 182 22.63 14.41 -8.00
N ARG A 183 22.24 13.15 -7.71
CA ARG A 183 21.41 12.36 -8.62
C ARG A 183 19.94 12.72 -8.41
N LEU A 184 19.22 12.98 -9.51
CA LEU A 184 17.78 13.23 -9.50
C LEU A 184 17.01 11.94 -9.75
N ILE A 185 16.03 11.64 -8.90
CA ILE A 185 15.10 10.52 -9.04
C ILE A 185 13.65 11.01 -8.99
N ARG A 186 12.75 10.34 -9.71
CA ARG A 186 11.31 10.63 -9.70
C ARG A 186 10.61 9.77 -8.66
N VAL A 187 10.09 10.40 -7.60
CA VAL A 187 9.42 9.74 -6.49
C VAL A 187 7.94 10.07 -6.51
N ARG A 188 7.08 9.04 -6.60
CA ARG A 188 5.63 9.20 -6.48
C ARG A 188 5.21 8.95 -5.04
N LEU A 189 4.39 9.83 -4.49
CA LEU A 189 3.88 9.63 -3.12
C LEU A 189 2.68 8.68 -3.12
N GLY A 190 2.59 7.86 -2.08
CA GLY A 190 1.46 6.98 -1.87
C GLY A 190 1.24 6.67 -0.40
N ARG A 191 0.17 5.92 -0.13
CA ARG A 191 -0.18 5.44 1.21
C ARG A 191 -0.22 3.92 1.23
N VAL A 192 0.05 3.36 2.39
CA VAL A 192 -0.18 1.95 2.68
C VAL A 192 -1.35 1.80 3.65
N SER A 193 -2.04 0.68 3.52
CA SER A 193 -3.00 0.20 4.52
C SER A 193 -2.48 -1.08 5.14
N GLU A 194 -2.65 -1.24 6.45
CA GLU A 194 -2.29 -2.47 7.14
C GLU A 194 -3.47 -3.44 7.21
N GLN A 195 -3.25 -4.69 6.79
CA GLN A 195 -4.22 -5.77 6.93
C GLN A 195 -3.53 -7.09 7.24
N GLY A 196 -3.71 -7.59 8.46
CA GLY A 196 -3.25 -8.92 8.88
C GLY A 196 -1.72 -9.08 8.84
N GLY A 197 -0.99 -8.14 9.43
CA GLY A 197 0.48 -8.16 9.48
C GLY A 197 1.14 -7.88 8.13
N ARG A 198 0.43 -7.15 7.25
CA ARG A 198 0.91 -6.77 5.92
C ARG A 198 0.49 -5.34 5.57
N LEU A 199 1.45 -4.54 5.13
CA LEU A 199 1.22 -3.27 4.45
C LEU A 199 0.90 -3.52 2.98
N ARG A 200 -0.15 -2.88 2.47
CA ARG A 200 -0.57 -2.98 1.08
C ARG A 200 -0.76 -1.61 0.45
N ALA A 201 -0.29 -1.48 -0.79
CA ALA A 201 -0.59 -0.38 -1.68
C ALA A 201 -1.08 -0.95 -3.02
N GLY A 202 -2.12 -0.34 -3.60
CA GLY A 202 -2.66 -0.70 -4.92
C GLY A 202 -2.34 0.38 -5.96
N ASP A 203 -2.56 0.06 -7.23
CA ASP A 203 -2.47 1.00 -8.36
C ASP A 203 -1.07 1.63 -8.59
N LEU A 204 -0.03 0.81 -8.36
CA LEU A 204 1.36 1.19 -8.66
C LEU A 204 1.71 1.09 -10.16
N GLN A 205 0.75 0.77 -11.04
CA GLN A 205 1.02 0.63 -12.49
C GLN A 205 0.77 1.91 -13.30
N SER A 206 -0.02 2.86 -12.78
CA SER A 206 -0.37 4.08 -13.50
C SER A 206 0.81 5.05 -13.70
N GLY A 207 1.98 4.81 -13.09
CA GLY A 207 3.15 5.71 -13.10
C GLY A 207 4.45 5.15 -13.68
N LEU A 208 4.50 3.91 -14.19
CA LEU A 208 5.74 3.21 -14.54
C LEU A 208 6.67 3.93 -15.56
N ARG A 209 6.16 4.89 -16.35
CA ARG A 209 6.99 5.67 -17.30
C ARG A 209 7.52 6.98 -16.69
N THR A 210 6.93 7.44 -15.60
CA THR A 210 7.14 8.74 -14.97
C THR A 210 7.68 8.65 -13.55
N THR A 211 7.78 7.45 -12.99
CA THR A 211 8.14 7.18 -11.60
C THR A 211 9.29 6.18 -11.53
N ASP A 212 10.32 6.51 -10.76
CA ASP A 212 11.44 5.60 -10.47
C ASP A 212 11.21 4.86 -9.15
N TYR A 213 10.66 5.56 -8.14
CA TYR A 213 10.34 4.99 -6.83
C TYR A 213 8.98 5.47 -6.32
N TYR A 214 8.35 4.69 -5.46
CA TYR A 214 7.22 5.13 -4.64
C TYR A 214 7.68 5.37 -3.20
N ALA A 215 7.38 6.54 -2.65
CA ALA A 215 7.50 6.81 -1.22
C ALA A 215 6.13 6.64 -0.57
N LEU A 216 5.99 5.58 0.20
CA LEU A 216 4.75 5.11 0.78
C LEU A 216 4.72 5.41 2.27
N TYR A 217 3.81 6.27 2.69
CA TYR A 217 3.67 6.66 4.08
C TYR A 217 2.64 5.79 4.81
N ASP A 218 3.05 5.23 5.96
CA ASP A 218 2.17 4.61 6.94
C ASP A 218 1.92 5.59 8.10
N PRO A 219 0.74 6.22 8.17
CA PRO A 219 0.41 7.15 9.24
C PRO A 219 0.30 6.49 10.61
N SER A 220 0.04 5.18 10.69
CA SER A 220 -0.09 4.48 11.98
C SER A 220 1.26 4.26 12.67
N ARG A 221 2.34 4.20 11.88
CA ARG A 221 3.72 3.99 12.33
C ARG A 221 4.59 5.24 12.21
N GLU A 222 4.05 6.33 11.66
CA GLU A 222 4.80 7.52 11.26
C GLU A 222 6.05 7.17 10.43
N GLN A 223 5.90 6.19 9.52
CA GLN A 223 7.01 5.58 8.80
C GLN A 223 6.83 5.71 7.29
N THR A 224 7.90 6.12 6.61
CA THR A 224 7.98 6.15 5.15
C THR A 224 8.76 4.94 4.65
N TYR A 225 8.24 4.31 3.60
CA TYR A 225 8.87 3.20 2.89
C TYR A 225 9.18 3.63 1.45
N LEU A 226 10.36 3.29 0.94
CA LEU A 226 10.76 3.56 -0.44
C LEU A 226 10.82 2.23 -1.21
N VAL A 227 10.04 2.12 -2.28
CA VAL A 227 9.98 0.93 -3.13
C VAL A 227 10.28 1.29 -4.58
N ALA A 228 11.04 0.47 -5.29
CA ALA A 228 11.33 0.70 -6.71
C ALA A 228 10.07 0.45 -7.56
N ALA A 229 9.84 1.30 -8.56
CA ALA A 229 8.63 1.22 -9.38
C ALA A 229 8.54 -0.06 -10.21
N ASP A 230 9.67 -0.63 -10.61
CA ASP A 230 9.76 -1.87 -11.40
C ASP A 230 9.69 -3.16 -10.56
N GLU A 231 9.75 -3.06 -9.24
CA GLU A 231 9.74 -4.21 -8.33
C GLU A 231 8.34 -4.80 -8.12
N PHE A 232 7.33 -3.94 -8.19
CA PHE A 232 5.95 -4.29 -7.88
C PHE A 232 5.06 -4.14 -9.12
N GLY A 233 4.19 -5.13 -9.34
CA GLY A 233 3.16 -5.05 -10.36
C GLY A 233 2.01 -4.13 -9.92
N ALA A 234 0.76 -4.55 -10.14
CA ALA A 234 -0.42 -3.75 -9.77
C ALA A 234 -0.61 -3.54 -8.26
N SER A 235 0.13 -4.29 -7.42
CA SER A 235 -0.02 -4.23 -5.96
C SER A 235 1.29 -4.54 -5.23
N LEU A 236 1.50 -3.81 -4.14
CA LEU A 236 2.52 -4.05 -3.12
C LEU A 236 1.95 -4.86 -1.95
N SER A 237 2.76 -5.77 -1.41
CA SER A 237 2.50 -6.41 -0.12
C SER A 237 3.82 -6.57 0.66
N LEU A 238 3.98 -5.82 1.76
CA LEU A 238 5.11 -5.92 2.68
C LEU A 238 4.66 -6.51 4.01
N ARG A 239 5.40 -7.43 4.60
CA ARG A 239 5.09 -8.01 5.91
C ARG A 239 5.61 -7.15 7.05
N THR A 240 4.79 -6.96 8.08
CA THR A 240 5.14 -6.24 9.32
C THR A 240 5.41 -7.16 10.50
N ASP A 241 5.01 -8.43 10.41
CA ASP A 241 5.17 -9.43 11.46
C ASP A 241 5.93 -10.67 10.95
N GLU A 242 6.55 -11.40 11.89
CA GLU A 242 7.20 -12.69 11.65
C GLU A 242 6.21 -13.69 11.01
N PRO A 243 6.51 -14.23 9.83
CA PRO A 243 5.64 -15.19 9.18
C PRO A 243 5.87 -16.61 9.73
N GLU A 244 4.81 -17.43 9.77
CA GLU A 244 4.96 -18.84 10.15
C GLU A 244 5.81 -19.66 9.16
N GLN A 245 5.86 -19.24 7.90
CA GLN A 245 6.64 -19.80 6.81
C GLN A 245 7.23 -18.65 5.99
N ILE A 246 8.51 -18.76 5.63
CA ILE A 246 9.19 -17.76 4.80
C ILE A 246 9.28 -18.30 3.38
N GLN A 247 8.87 -17.49 2.41
CA GLN A 247 9.08 -17.74 0.99
C GLN A 247 10.23 -16.83 0.49
N HIS A 248 10.90 -17.20 -0.59
CA HIS A 248 12.02 -16.42 -1.14
C HIS A 248 11.59 -15.06 -1.72
N ASP A 249 10.32 -14.93 -2.08
CA ASP A 249 9.67 -13.68 -2.50
C ASP A 249 9.00 -12.92 -1.33
N THR A 250 9.20 -13.37 -0.08
CA THR A 250 8.74 -12.64 1.10
C THR A 250 9.49 -11.32 1.20
N ARG A 251 8.75 -10.24 1.42
CA ARG A 251 9.26 -8.88 1.54
C ARG A 251 8.85 -8.31 2.89
N PHE A 252 9.80 -7.92 3.74
CA PHE A 252 9.48 -7.30 5.04
C PHE A 252 9.46 -5.79 4.92
N ALA A 253 8.46 -5.14 5.52
CA ALA A 253 8.32 -3.68 5.50
C ALA A 253 9.58 -2.98 6.00
N GLU A 254 10.21 -3.57 7.00
CA GLU A 254 11.49 -3.14 7.55
C GLU A 254 12.59 -2.95 6.50
N ASP A 255 12.68 -3.85 5.52
CA ASP A 255 13.69 -3.81 4.45
C ASP A 255 13.48 -2.65 3.47
N TYR A 256 12.30 -2.01 3.50
CA TYR A 256 11.93 -0.91 2.61
C TYR A 256 11.80 0.43 3.34
N ARG A 257 12.12 0.50 4.65
CA ARG A 257 12.11 1.79 5.37
C ARG A 257 13.02 2.78 4.66
N LEU A 258 12.54 4.00 4.43
CA LEU A 258 13.25 5.01 3.64
C LEU A 258 14.69 5.17 4.12
N GLU A 259 14.91 5.34 5.42
CA GLU A 259 16.23 5.49 6.04
C GLU A 259 17.14 4.27 5.90
N ALA A 260 16.59 3.08 5.62
CA ALA A 260 17.37 1.85 5.45
C ALA A 260 17.82 1.65 4.00
N VAL A 261 17.10 2.24 3.04
CA VAL A 261 17.36 2.08 1.60
C VAL A 261 17.81 3.38 0.93
N TRP A 262 18.03 4.45 1.69
CA TRP A 262 18.42 5.75 1.18
C TRP A 262 19.94 6.02 1.34
N PRO A 263 20.61 6.54 0.29
CA PRO A 263 20.11 6.69 -1.08
C PRO A 263 20.00 5.32 -1.76
N PRO A 264 19.02 5.10 -2.66
CA PRO A 264 18.88 3.81 -3.33
C PRO A 264 20.05 3.67 -4.31
N ASP A 265 21.01 2.80 -4.02
CA ASP A 265 22.32 2.73 -4.68
C ASP A 265 22.29 2.94 -6.21
N GLY A 266 23.28 3.69 -6.71
CA GLY A 266 23.37 4.22 -8.08
C GLY A 266 23.54 3.22 -9.22
N VAL A 267 23.03 1.99 -9.10
CA VAL A 267 23.06 1.00 -10.18
C VAL A 267 21.63 0.79 -10.70
N PRO A 268 21.33 1.16 -11.96
CA PRO A 268 20.04 0.94 -12.62
C PRO A 268 19.63 -0.54 -12.78
N ASN A 269 20.35 -1.47 -12.15
CA ASN A 269 20.22 -2.92 -12.32
C ASN A 269 20.55 -3.72 -11.04
N ALA A 270 20.67 -3.06 -9.88
CA ALA A 270 20.68 -3.76 -8.60
C ALA A 270 19.29 -4.38 -8.41
N SER A 271 19.23 -5.68 -8.09
CA SER A 271 17.95 -6.34 -7.86
C SER A 271 17.13 -5.51 -6.86
N PRO A 272 15.89 -5.12 -7.19
CA PRO A 272 15.12 -4.21 -6.35
C PRO A 272 14.74 -4.81 -4.97
N ARG A 273 14.99 -6.10 -4.79
CA ARG A 273 14.91 -6.79 -3.49
C ARG A 273 16.22 -6.61 -2.70
N PRO A 274 16.21 -5.90 -1.54
CA PRO A 274 17.42 -5.62 -0.75
C PRO A 274 18.21 -6.87 -0.38
N ALA A 275 17.54 -7.95 0.05
CA ALA A 275 18.20 -9.20 0.41
C ALA A 275 18.96 -9.84 -0.77
N VAL A 276 18.39 -9.78 -1.99
CA VAL A 276 19.04 -10.31 -3.19
C VAL A 276 20.24 -9.45 -3.57
N GLY A 277 20.10 -8.11 -3.52
CA GLY A 277 21.21 -7.19 -3.75
C GLY A 277 22.37 -7.43 -2.79
N ALA A 278 22.07 -7.55 -1.49
CA ALA A 278 23.06 -7.87 -0.46
C ALA A 278 23.74 -9.22 -0.70
N ALA A 279 22.97 -10.26 -1.05
CA ALA A 279 23.52 -11.57 -1.39
C ALA A 279 24.45 -11.52 -2.61
N VAL A 280 24.06 -10.82 -3.68
CA VAL A 280 24.89 -10.64 -4.88
C VAL A 280 26.19 -9.91 -4.53
N ALA A 281 26.12 -8.78 -3.82
CA ALA A 281 27.30 -8.03 -3.42
C ALA A 281 28.25 -8.87 -2.55
N ARG A 282 27.70 -9.71 -1.66
CA ARG A 282 28.50 -10.66 -0.86
C ARG A 282 29.15 -11.74 -1.73
N PHE A 283 28.43 -12.35 -2.66
CA PHE A 283 29.03 -13.32 -3.59
C PHE A 283 30.14 -12.71 -4.44
N GLU A 284 29.93 -11.51 -4.97
CA GLU A 284 30.92 -10.77 -5.76
C GLU A 284 32.18 -10.47 -4.94
N SER A 285 32.03 -10.10 -3.66
CA SER A 285 33.15 -9.86 -2.75
C SER A 285 34.00 -11.11 -2.49
N LEU A 286 33.40 -12.30 -2.61
CA LEU A 286 34.06 -13.60 -2.50
C LEU A 286 34.64 -14.07 -3.84
N GLY A 287 34.45 -13.29 -4.92
CA GLY A 287 34.88 -13.68 -6.27
C GLY A 287 34.05 -14.82 -6.87
N VAL A 288 32.85 -15.07 -6.35
CA VAL A 288 31.94 -16.13 -6.82
C VAL A 288 31.07 -15.59 -7.96
N PRO A 289 31.18 -16.14 -9.19
CA PRO A 289 30.27 -15.76 -10.27
C PRO A 289 28.82 -16.06 -9.90
N VAL A 290 27.94 -15.07 -10.03
CA VAL A 290 26.51 -15.18 -9.74
C VAL A 290 25.67 -14.59 -10.86
N GLY A 291 24.61 -15.28 -11.23
CA GLY A 291 23.58 -14.79 -12.15
C GLY A 291 22.27 -14.55 -11.41
N VAL A 292 21.66 -13.37 -11.59
CA VAL A 292 20.33 -13.04 -11.03
C VAL A 292 19.24 -13.59 -11.95
N VAL A 293 18.25 -14.25 -11.35
CA VAL A 293 17.09 -14.80 -12.06
C VAL A 293 15.91 -13.86 -11.90
N HIS A 294 15.38 -13.39 -13.03
CA HIS A 294 14.23 -12.48 -13.08
C HIS A 294 12.89 -13.20 -13.33
N ASP A 295 12.90 -14.53 -13.48
CA ASP A 295 11.69 -15.34 -13.64
C ASP A 295 11.08 -15.67 -12.28
N GLY A 296 10.02 -14.96 -11.90
CA GLY A 296 9.31 -15.20 -10.63
C GLY A 296 8.55 -16.52 -10.55
N SER A 297 8.53 -17.34 -11.62
CA SER A 297 7.93 -18.68 -11.60
C SER A 297 8.85 -19.77 -11.06
N VAL A 298 10.15 -19.48 -10.91
CA VAL A 298 11.12 -20.42 -10.35
C VAL A 298 11.34 -20.19 -8.84
N PRO A 299 11.64 -21.25 -8.06
CA PRO A 299 11.72 -21.15 -6.60
C PRO A 299 13.07 -20.63 -6.06
N TYR A 300 13.90 -20.00 -6.91
CA TYR A 300 15.24 -19.53 -6.58
C TYR A 300 15.53 -18.20 -7.27
N ASP A 301 16.44 -17.42 -6.69
CA ASP A 301 16.71 -16.04 -7.10
C ASP A 301 18.06 -15.90 -7.80
N LEU A 302 19.02 -16.78 -7.48
CA LEU A 302 20.36 -16.73 -8.03
C LEU A 302 20.81 -18.10 -8.55
N LEU A 303 21.67 -18.07 -9.57
CA LEU A 303 22.56 -19.17 -9.93
C LEU A 303 23.98 -18.78 -9.53
N ALA A 304 24.47 -19.33 -8.43
CA ALA A 304 25.82 -19.05 -7.92
C ALA A 304 26.75 -20.22 -8.25
N ALA A 305 27.95 -19.90 -8.73
CA ALA A 305 28.98 -20.90 -9.00
C ALA A 305 29.41 -21.60 -7.70
N ALA A 306 29.74 -22.87 -7.82
CA ALA A 306 30.25 -23.74 -6.76
C ALA A 306 31.24 -24.75 -7.33
N GLU A 307 31.97 -25.48 -6.47
CA GLU A 307 32.92 -26.53 -6.88
C GLU A 307 32.34 -27.50 -7.94
N ASP A 308 31.08 -27.91 -7.79
CA ASP A 308 30.41 -28.88 -8.67
C ASP A 308 29.58 -28.24 -9.80
N GLY A 309 29.75 -26.94 -10.08
CA GLY A 309 29.06 -26.22 -11.15
C GLY A 309 28.25 -25.02 -10.68
N PHE A 310 26.92 -25.04 -10.84
CA PHE A 310 26.04 -23.97 -10.38
C PHE A 310 25.01 -24.50 -9.41
N ARG A 311 24.73 -23.72 -8.35
CA ARG A 311 23.68 -24.00 -7.37
C ARG A 311 22.54 -23.00 -7.51
N ARG A 312 21.31 -23.50 -7.43
CA ARG A 312 20.08 -22.71 -7.38
C ARG A 312 19.88 -22.20 -5.96
N VAL A 313 19.99 -20.89 -5.79
CA VAL A 313 19.98 -20.24 -4.48
C VAL A 313 18.70 -19.45 -4.28
N ALA A 314 17.94 -19.81 -3.26
CA ALA A 314 16.83 -19.00 -2.77
C ALA A 314 17.37 -18.02 -1.73
N VAL A 315 17.27 -16.72 -2.00
CA VAL A 315 17.64 -15.67 -1.07
C VAL A 315 16.40 -15.31 -0.27
N VAL A 316 16.53 -15.35 1.05
CA VAL A 316 15.44 -15.06 1.98
C VAL A 316 15.89 -13.94 2.92
N PRO A 317 15.05 -12.91 3.16
CA PRO A 317 15.32 -11.99 4.24
C PRO A 317 15.14 -12.71 5.59
N GLY A 318 16.05 -12.43 6.52
CA GLY A 318 16.10 -13.05 7.84
C GLY A 318 15.41 -12.18 8.89
N TRP A 319 14.23 -12.60 9.33
CA TRP A 319 13.58 -12.00 10.50
C TRP A 319 14.23 -12.52 11.79
N CYS A 320 14.83 -11.64 12.58
CA CYS A 320 15.40 -12.00 13.87
C CYS A 320 14.31 -11.95 14.96
N SER A 321 14.04 -13.10 15.58
CA SER A 321 13.08 -13.23 16.68
C SER A 321 13.72 -13.97 17.84
N ARG A 322 13.76 -13.33 19.01
CA ARG A 322 14.40 -13.86 20.23
C ARG A 322 15.86 -14.30 20.01
N GLY A 323 16.60 -13.54 19.21
CA GLY A 323 18.00 -13.79 18.89
C GLY A 323 18.24 -14.92 17.88
N CYS A 324 17.20 -15.35 17.15
CA CYS A 324 17.29 -16.40 16.14
C CYS A 324 16.71 -15.94 14.79
N LEU A 325 17.41 -16.27 13.72
CA LEU A 325 16.88 -16.25 12.35
C LEU A 325 16.23 -17.60 12.08
N ARG A 326 14.96 -17.59 11.67
CA ARG A 326 14.23 -18.82 11.40
C ARG A 326 14.01 -19.02 9.91
N LEU A 327 14.59 -20.07 9.37
CA LEU A 327 14.32 -20.50 8.00
C LEU A 327 13.32 -21.65 8.03
N LYS A 328 12.11 -21.41 7.51
CA LYS A 328 11.06 -22.41 7.35
C LYS A 328 10.38 -22.24 5.98
N PRO A 329 11.00 -22.75 4.90
CA PRO A 329 10.44 -22.67 3.56
C PRO A 329 9.18 -23.54 3.45
N GLU A 330 8.25 -23.13 2.60
CA GLU A 330 7.05 -23.92 2.27
C GLU A 330 7.43 -25.19 1.48
N SER A 331 8.37 -25.05 0.55
CA SER A 331 8.94 -26.12 -0.25
C SER A 331 10.44 -25.89 -0.46
N LYS A 332 11.19 -26.99 -0.59
CA LYS A 332 12.62 -27.00 -0.96
C LYS A 332 12.85 -27.52 -2.37
N ALA A 333 11.78 -27.85 -3.10
CA ALA A 333 11.90 -28.41 -4.44
C ALA A 333 12.51 -27.37 -5.39
N GLY A 334 13.55 -27.77 -6.12
CA GLY A 334 14.22 -26.90 -7.09
C GLY A 334 15.19 -25.89 -6.49
N VAL A 335 15.50 -25.99 -5.19
CA VAL A 335 16.46 -25.12 -4.48
C VAL A 335 17.58 -25.98 -3.92
N ASP A 336 18.83 -25.59 -4.19
CA ASP A 336 20.02 -26.31 -3.71
C ASP A 336 20.54 -25.73 -2.38
N ALA A 337 20.43 -24.41 -2.21
CA ALA A 337 20.83 -23.71 -0.99
C ALA A 337 19.93 -22.49 -0.71
N TYR A 338 19.87 -22.10 0.55
CA TYR A 338 19.25 -20.86 1.00
C TYR A 338 20.33 -19.88 1.45
N VAL A 339 20.22 -18.62 1.03
CA VAL A 339 21.00 -17.51 1.60
C VAL A 339 20.06 -16.66 2.43
N VAL A 340 20.27 -16.66 3.74
CA VAL A 340 19.52 -15.84 4.69
C VAL A 340 20.27 -14.52 4.88
N TYR A 341 19.69 -13.41 4.46
CA TYR A 341 20.26 -12.08 4.70
C TYR A 341 19.73 -11.50 6.01
N HIS A 342 20.63 -11.19 6.94
CA HIS A 342 20.30 -10.54 8.20
C HIS A 342 20.71 -9.07 8.14
N ARG A 343 19.70 -8.19 8.09
CA ARG A 343 19.88 -6.76 7.88
C ARG A 343 20.66 -6.06 9.00
N ASP A 344 20.38 -6.39 10.26
CA ASP A 344 20.92 -5.65 11.41
C ASP A 344 22.45 -5.81 11.52
N SER A 345 22.97 -6.96 11.07
CA SER A 345 24.41 -7.22 11.03
C SER A 345 25.00 -7.16 9.62
N ASP A 346 24.21 -6.82 8.60
CA ASP A 346 24.60 -6.84 7.19
C ASP A 346 25.34 -8.14 6.79
N THR A 347 24.80 -9.28 7.21
CA THR A 347 25.45 -10.60 7.06
C THR A 347 24.58 -11.56 6.26
N CYS A 348 25.22 -12.33 5.38
CA CYS A 348 24.59 -13.43 4.66
C CYS A 348 24.99 -14.78 5.26
N TYR A 349 24.01 -15.67 5.46
CA TYR A 349 24.22 -17.03 5.94
C TYR A 349 23.79 -18.05 4.89
N ALA A 350 24.66 -18.99 4.54
CA ALA A 350 24.36 -20.07 3.60
C ALA A 350 23.92 -21.34 4.33
N VAL A 351 22.80 -21.92 3.90
CA VAL A 351 22.28 -23.18 4.40
C VAL A 351 21.93 -24.10 3.24
N ASP A 352 22.56 -25.26 3.15
CA ASP A 352 22.18 -26.26 2.16
C ASP A 352 20.74 -26.75 2.39
N ALA A 353 19.99 -26.93 1.31
CA ALA A 353 18.59 -27.35 1.38
C ALA A 353 18.41 -28.74 2.01
N ASP A 354 19.44 -29.59 2.01
CA ASP A 354 19.43 -30.91 2.65
C ASP A 354 19.85 -30.90 4.13
N ARG A 355 20.47 -29.81 4.62
CA ARG A 355 20.95 -29.66 6.00
C ARG A 355 19.84 -29.71 7.04
N PHE A 356 18.60 -29.44 6.64
CA PHE A 356 17.45 -29.43 7.53
C PHE A 356 16.23 -30.07 6.88
N ALA A 357 15.37 -30.71 7.70
CA ALA A 357 14.17 -31.38 7.19
C ALA A 357 13.07 -30.39 6.77
N ARG A 358 12.56 -29.60 7.73
CA ARG A 358 11.44 -28.65 7.52
C ARG A 358 11.79 -27.21 7.86
N SER A 359 12.62 -27.02 8.88
CA SER A 359 13.08 -25.71 9.29
C SER A 359 14.43 -25.81 9.98
N ILE A 360 15.16 -24.71 9.98
CA ILE A 360 16.37 -24.50 10.78
C ILE A 360 16.27 -23.13 11.46
N SER A 361 16.88 -23.02 12.64
CA SER A 361 17.04 -21.75 13.34
C SER A 361 18.51 -21.49 13.54
N LEU A 362 18.98 -20.32 13.10
CA LEU A 362 20.35 -19.84 13.25
C LEU A 362 20.37 -18.82 14.38
N ARG A 363 21.22 -19.04 15.37
CA ARG A 363 21.32 -18.21 16.57
C ARG A 363 22.30 -17.07 16.31
N VAL A 364 21.82 -15.84 16.25
CA VAL A 364 22.67 -14.64 16.05
C VAL A 364 23.11 -14.03 17.39
N GLU A 365 22.32 -14.22 18.45
CA GLU A 365 22.66 -13.75 19.79
C GLU A 365 23.08 -14.90 20.70
N PRO A 366 24.25 -14.82 21.38
CA PRO A 366 24.73 -15.88 22.24
C PRO A 366 23.67 -16.30 23.28
N PRO A 367 23.40 -17.61 23.43
CA PRO A 367 22.45 -18.07 24.43
C PRO A 367 23.01 -17.84 25.84
N ALA A 368 22.12 -17.65 26.83
CA ALA A 368 22.52 -17.52 28.23
C ALA A 368 23.28 -18.76 28.76
N LYS A 369 23.13 -19.91 28.10
CA LYS A 369 23.90 -21.14 28.34
C LYS A 369 24.25 -21.77 27.00
N PRO A 370 25.51 -22.17 26.76
CA PRO A 370 25.90 -22.87 25.55
C PRO A 370 25.21 -24.24 25.48
N ASP A 371 24.65 -24.57 24.32
CA ASP A 371 24.05 -25.87 24.01
C ASP A 371 24.54 -26.31 22.62
N PRO A 372 25.23 -27.45 22.49
CA PRO A 372 25.81 -27.91 21.23
C PRO A 372 24.78 -28.26 20.15
N ARG A 373 23.48 -28.26 20.47
CA ARG A 373 22.38 -28.47 19.50
C ARG A 373 21.92 -27.16 18.85
N ILE A 374 22.43 -26.02 19.31
CA ILE A 374 22.15 -24.71 18.73
C ILE A 374 22.99 -24.57 17.47
N ASN A 375 22.34 -24.19 16.36
CA ASN A 375 23.06 -23.77 15.17
C ASN A 375 23.52 -22.33 15.38
N GLU A 376 24.77 -22.13 15.77
CA GLU A 376 25.34 -20.78 15.91
C GLU A 376 25.44 -20.14 14.52
N ALA A 377 24.86 -18.95 14.32
CA ALA A 377 24.77 -18.35 12.98
C ALA A 377 26.15 -18.12 12.35
N SER A 378 27.18 -17.85 13.17
CA SER A 378 28.58 -17.72 12.71
C SER A 378 29.12 -18.97 11.99
N GLU A 379 28.58 -20.15 12.30
CA GLU A 379 28.93 -21.40 11.61
C GLU A 379 28.31 -21.50 10.22
N PHE A 380 27.38 -20.61 9.87
CA PHE A 380 26.65 -20.59 8.60
C PHE A 380 26.99 -19.35 7.76
N GLU A 381 27.92 -18.50 8.19
CA GLU A 381 28.37 -17.34 7.41
C GLU A 381 28.72 -17.76 5.97
N LEU A 382 28.19 -17.02 5.00
CA LEU A 382 28.34 -17.32 3.57
C LEU A 382 29.81 -17.51 3.20
N GLU A 383 30.68 -16.65 3.71
CA GLU A 383 32.13 -16.64 3.46
C GLU A 383 32.83 -17.94 3.92
N ARG A 384 32.24 -18.66 4.87
CA ARG A 384 32.80 -19.90 5.43
C ARG A 384 32.18 -21.17 4.84
N ASN A 385 30.95 -21.06 4.34
CA ASN A 385 30.11 -22.22 4.00
C ASN A 385 29.77 -22.32 2.52
N TRP A 386 30.10 -21.31 1.72
CA TRP A 386 29.93 -21.44 0.29
C TRP A 386 31.02 -22.36 -0.28
N PRO A 387 30.66 -23.42 -1.03
CA PRO A 387 31.63 -24.32 -1.65
C PRO A 387 32.22 -23.64 -2.89
N VAL A 388 33.25 -22.80 -2.69
CA VAL A 388 33.98 -22.07 -3.74
C VAL A 388 35.07 -22.93 -4.37
#